data_AF-A0A8I0BTE9-F1
#
_entry.id   AF-A0A8I0BTE9-F1
#
_cell.length_a   1.000
_cell.length_b   1.000
_cell.length_c   1.000
_cell.angle_alpha   90.00
_cell.angle_beta   90.00
_cell.angle_gamma   90.00
#
_symmetry.space_group_name_H-M   'P 1'
#
loop_
_entity.id
_entity.type
_entity.pdbx_description
1 polymer ?
#
loop_
_entity_poly.entity_id
_entity_poly.type
_entity_poly.pdbx_seq_one_letter_code
_entity_poly.pdbx_strand_id
1 'polypeptide(L)'
;MNHSSDPHAQRILILDFGSQYTQLIARGIRELNVYCEILPFDADISRIKAFRPAGVVLSGGPATVTESDTPRADQEVFNLDCPILGICYGMQTMAAQLGGKVEAAKQREYGFAEIRLTSTNPLIDGLHDRLDSDGTGVLKVWMSHGDRVNTLPDGFRVLAVSENAPMAAIADSDRRFFGVQFHPEVTHTTQGRAMMKRFVRDICGCGGDWTPANIIDDLLFRVRDQVGEDGVVLGLSGGVDSSVVAALLHRAIGDQLTCIFVDNGLLRQGEVKQVMETFRDDFGMRIVQVDASERFLEALSGITDPEFKRKMIGRVFVDIFQEEADKIENICWLAQGTIYPDVIESAGTGTGKAKVIKSHHNVGGIPDTLKLELLEPLRELFKDEVRAVGVALGLSKTIVHRHPFPGPGLGVRILGEVRREYVDILRQADAIFLDELHRSNLYDSTSQAFAVFLPVRSVGVVGDNRSYEYVIALRAVETTDFMTADWKRLPYEVLARVSTRIINEVRGVSRVTYDISSKPPATIEWE
;
A
#
# COMPACT_ATOMS: atom_id res chain seq x y z
N MET A 1 23.03 -23.95 -13.60
CA MET A 1 21.96 -23.88 -12.59
C MET A 1 22.32 -22.74 -11.68
N ASN A 2 21.74 -21.55 -11.88
CA ASN A 2 21.93 -20.47 -10.92
C ASN A 2 21.20 -20.90 -9.65
N HIS A 3 21.93 -21.05 -8.53
CA HIS A 3 21.30 -21.16 -7.23
C HIS A 3 20.57 -19.84 -6.96
N SER A 4 19.25 -19.83 -7.22
CA SER A 4 18.38 -18.76 -6.72
C SER A 4 18.41 -18.85 -5.20
N SER A 5 18.82 -17.78 -4.53
CA SER A 5 18.85 -17.73 -3.06
C SER A 5 17.42 -17.65 -2.55
N ASP A 6 17.09 -18.45 -1.52
CA ASP A 6 15.79 -18.42 -0.87
C ASP A 6 15.53 -17.01 -0.29
N PRO A 7 14.56 -16.26 -0.82
CA PRO A 7 14.33 -14.88 -0.41
C PRO A 7 13.78 -14.78 1.03
N HIS A 8 13.30 -15.88 1.62
CA HIS A 8 12.77 -15.94 2.99
C HIS A 8 13.79 -16.43 4.02
N ALA A 9 14.99 -16.84 3.60
CA ALA A 9 15.99 -17.45 4.49
C ALA A 9 16.40 -16.53 5.66
N GLN A 10 16.41 -15.21 5.44
CA GLN A 10 16.74 -14.21 6.44
C GLN A 10 15.61 -13.21 6.56
N ARG A 11 14.94 -13.24 7.71
CA ARG A 11 13.66 -12.56 7.91
C ARG A 11 13.58 -11.82 9.22
N ILE A 12 13.01 -10.62 9.17
CA ILE A 12 12.76 -9.78 10.33
C ILE A 12 11.30 -9.91 10.75
N LEU A 13 11.08 -10.10 12.04
CA LEU A 13 9.73 -10.09 12.60
C LEU A 13 9.41 -8.71 13.18
N ILE A 14 8.23 -8.18 12.88
CA ILE A 14 7.74 -6.93 13.47
C ILE A 14 6.54 -7.27 14.36
N LEU A 15 6.61 -6.93 15.64
CA LEU A 15 5.48 -7.04 16.57
C LEU A 15 4.77 -5.68 16.66
N ASP A 16 3.51 -5.65 16.21
CA ASP A 16 2.69 -4.45 16.12
C ASP A 16 1.96 -4.16 17.43
N PHE A 17 2.32 -3.06 18.07
CA PHE A 17 1.68 -2.48 19.25
C PHE A 17 0.59 -1.45 18.90
N GLY A 18 0.20 -1.34 17.63
CA GLY A 18 -0.91 -0.51 17.15
C GLY A 18 -0.52 0.86 16.62
N SER A 19 0.75 1.06 16.23
CA SER A 19 1.19 2.31 15.62
C SER A 19 0.65 2.46 14.20
N GLN A 20 0.24 3.68 13.84
CA GLN A 20 -0.06 4.04 12.46
C GLN A 20 1.15 3.90 11.52
N TYR A 21 2.37 3.85 12.07
CA TYR A 21 3.62 3.75 11.31
C TYR A 21 4.15 2.31 11.18
N THR A 22 3.50 1.29 11.75
CA THR A 22 4.04 -0.08 11.73
C THR A 22 4.27 -0.61 10.31
N GLN A 23 3.39 -0.29 9.36
CA GLN A 23 3.61 -0.66 7.96
C GLN A 23 4.79 0.07 7.31
N LEU A 24 5.16 1.28 7.79
CA LEU A 24 6.35 1.98 7.32
C LEU A 24 7.63 1.31 7.79
N ILE A 25 7.63 0.70 8.98
CA ILE A 25 8.75 -0.14 9.45
C ILE A 25 8.95 -1.30 8.47
N ALA A 26 7.87 -2.01 8.14
CA ALA A 26 7.93 -3.13 7.19
C ALA A 26 8.43 -2.69 5.82
N ARG A 27 7.87 -1.61 5.26
CA ARG A 27 8.35 -1.04 3.98
C ARG A 27 9.82 -0.65 4.04
N GLY A 28 10.26 0.02 5.10
CA GLY A 28 11.65 0.40 5.30
C GLY A 28 12.61 -0.80 5.35
N ILE A 29 12.17 -1.95 5.88
CA ILE A 29 12.93 -3.21 5.85
C ILE A 29 12.93 -3.82 4.45
N ARG A 30 11.78 -3.84 3.76
CA ARG A 30 11.68 -4.35 2.38
C ARG A 30 12.53 -3.55 1.39
N GLU A 31 12.62 -2.23 1.55
CA GLU A 31 13.51 -1.35 0.77
C GLU A 31 15.01 -1.65 0.97
N LEU A 32 15.37 -2.43 1.99
CA LEU A 32 16.72 -2.94 2.22
C LEU A 32 16.94 -4.35 1.65
N ASN A 33 15.97 -4.83 0.84
CA ASN A 33 15.90 -6.15 0.23
C ASN A 33 15.91 -7.28 1.27
N VAL A 34 15.22 -7.12 2.39
CA VAL A 34 15.09 -8.17 3.42
C VAL A 34 13.62 -8.49 3.67
N TYR A 35 13.28 -9.77 3.73
CA TYR A 35 11.91 -10.19 4.03
C TYR A 35 11.52 -9.81 5.45
N CYS A 36 10.25 -9.42 5.63
CA CYS A 36 9.69 -9.21 6.95
C CYS A 36 8.19 -9.52 7.00
N GLU A 37 7.71 -9.89 8.18
CA GLU A 37 6.30 -10.10 8.49
C GLU A 37 5.91 -9.28 9.74
N ILE A 38 4.71 -8.71 9.72
CA ILE A 38 4.05 -8.04 10.84
C ILE A 38 3.12 -9.05 11.53
N LEU A 39 3.31 -9.24 12.83
CA LEU A 39 2.41 -9.97 13.71
C LEU A 39 1.88 -9.01 14.79
N PRO A 40 0.68 -9.27 15.35
CA PRO A 40 0.24 -8.50 16.51
C PRO A 40 1.15 -8.76 17.71
N PHE A 41 1.23 -7.81 18.64
CA PHE A 41 2.09 -7.92 19.82
C PHE A 41 1.82 -9.15 20.71
N ASP A 42 0.58 -9.66 20.67
CA ASP A 42 0.09 -10.83 21.43
C ASP A 42 0.14 -12.12 20.61
N ALA A 43 0.91 -12.14 19.52
CA ALA A 43 1.11 -13.35 18.73
C ALA A 43 1.72 -14.48 19.56
N ASP A 44 1.19 -15.70 19.37
CA ASP A 44 1.63 -16.89 20.08
C ASP A 44 3.13 -17.14 19.88
N ILE A 45 3.83 -17.39 20.98
CA ILE A 45 5.29 -17.58 20.98
C ILE A 45 5.72 -18.76 20.09
N SER A 46 4.90 -19.79 19.92
CA SER A 46 5.20 -20.90 19.01
C SER A 46 5.25 -20.44 17.56
N ARG A 47 4.38 -19.51 17.14
CA ARG A 47 4.42 -18.89 15.81
C ARG A 47 5.69 -18.06 15.64
N ILE A 48 6.07 -17.29 16.65
CA ILE A 48 7.30 -16.48 16.63
C ILE A 48 8.55 -17.39 16.52
N LYS A 49 8.60 -18.47 17.31
CA LYS A 49 9.70 -19.45 17.27
C LYS A 49 9.75 -20.19 15.94
N ALA A 50 8.61 -20.56 15.37
CA ALA A 50 8.52 -21.17 14.03
C ALA A 50 8.96 -20.19 12.93
N PHE A 51 8.73 -18.88 13.13
CA PHE A 51 9.24 -17.83 12.26
C PHE A 51 10.76 -17.67 12.34
N ARG A 52 11.48 -18.20 13.34
CA ARG A 52 12.96 -18.16 13.40
C ARG A 52 13.57 -16.81 12.94
N PRO A 53 13.16 -15.68 13.56
CA PRO A 53 13.58 -14.36 13.09
C PRO A 53 15.09 -14.18 13.20
N ALA A 54 15.70 -13.55 12.19
CA ALA A 54 17.07 -13.06 12.27
C ALA A 54 17.18 -11.83 13.19
N GLY A 55 16.07 -11.13 13.40
CA GLY A 55 15.90 -10.04 14.35
C GLY A 55 14.43 -9.68 14.54
N VAL A 56 14.12 -9.03 15.66
CA VAL A 56 12.75 -8.61 16.03
C VAL A 56 12.69 -7.09 16.16
N VAL A 57 11.63 -6.48 15.63
CA VAL A 57 11.30 -5.06 15.84
C VAL A 57 10.00 -4.97 16.63
N LEU A 58 10.04 -4.29 17.78
CA LEU A 58 8.86 -3.95 18.57
C LEU A 58 8.40 -2.55 18.14
N SER A 59 7.23 -2.43 17.52
CA SER A 59 6.76 -1.16 16.99
C SER A 59 6.37 -0.16 18.08
N GLY A 60 6.12 1.08 17.67
CA GLY A 60 5.40 2.03 18.52
C GLY A 60 3.94 1.62 18.73
N GLY A 61 3.22 2.39 19.53
CA GLY A 61 1.80 2.21 19.81
C GLY A 61 1.21 3.42 20.53
N PRO A 62 -0.11 3.62 20.49
CA PRO A 62 -0.79 4.73 21.14
C PRO A 62 -1.00 4.52 22.65
N ALA A 63 -0.81 3.29 23.14
CA ALA A 63 -0.98 2.95 24.54
C ALA A 63 0.10 3.59 25.42
N THR A 64 -0.17 3.66 26.73
CA THR A 64 0.84 3.93 27.76
C THR A 64 1.28 2.61 28.37
N VAL A 65 2.53 2.51 28.83
CA VAL A 65 2.99 1.31 29.57
C VAL A 65 2.70 1.42 31.07
N THR A 66 2.24 2.58 31.54
CA THR A 66 2.07 2.90 32.97
C THR A 66 0.73 2.43 33.57
N GLU A 67 -0.21 2.02 32.72
CA GLU A 67 -1.50 1.45 33.14
C GLU A 67 -1.38 -0.03 33.54
N SER A 68 -2.39 -0.57 34.23
CA SER A 68 -2.39 -1.93 34.78
C SER A 68 -2.54 -3.04 33.74
N ASP A 69 -3.27 -2.79 32.66
CA ASP A 69 -3.45 -3.73 31.55
C ASP A 69 -3.01 -3.04 30.26
N THR A 70 -1.88 -3.48 29.72
CA THR A 70 -1.17 -2.76 28.67
C THR A 70 -0.62 -3.76 27.65
N PRO A 71 -0.55 -3.39 26.37
CA PRO A 71 0.11 -4.22 25.36
C PRO A 71 1.53 -4.62 25.77
N ARG A 72 1.82 -5.92 25.78
CA ARG A 72 3.13 -6.50 26.14
C ARG A 72 3.48 -7.62 25.17
N ALA A 73 4.74 -7.68 24.77
CA ALA A 73 5.22 -8.87 24.05
C ALA A 73 5.30 -10.05 25.03
N ASP A 74 5.17 -11.27 24.52
CA ASP A 74 5.50 -12.47 25.30
C ASP A 74 6.94 -12.35 25.84
N GLN A 75 7.15 -12.66 27.13
CA GLN A 75 8.45 -12.52 27.77
C GLN A 75 9.54 -13.36 27.09
N GLU A 76 9.16 -14.49 26.50
CA GLU A 76 10.06 -15.37 25.76
C GLU A 76 10.63 -14.73 24.49
N VAL A 77 10.04 -13.64 23.98
CA VAL A 77 10.62 -12.87 22.86
C VAL A 77 12.01 -12.35 23.23
N PHE A 78 12.21 -11.95 24.48
CA PHE A 78 13.52 -11.48 24.98
C PHE A 78 14.52 -12.62 25.27
N ASN A 79 14.09 -13.89 25.11
CA ASN A 79 14.95 -15.06 25.25
C ASN A 79 15.38 -15.64 23.88
N LEU A 80 14.92 -15.04 22.77
CA LEU A 80 15.33 -15.45 21.42
C LEU A 80 16.79 -15.08 21.18
N ASP A 81 17.52 -15.96 20.48
CA ASP A 81 18.92 -15.72 20.09
C ASP A 81 19.01 -14.83 18.83
N CYS A 82 18.41 -13.64 18.91
CA CYS A 82 18.44 -12.65 17.83
C CYS A 82 18.39 -11.22 18.39
N PRO A 83 18.92 -10.22 17.66
CA PRO A 83 18.83 -8.82 18.05
C PRO A 83 17.38 -8.32 18.12
N ILE A 84 17.11 -7.36 19.01
CA ILE A 84 15.79 -6.73 19.17
C ILE A 84 15.91 -5.22 19.10
N LEU A 85 15.05 -4.57 18.31
CA LEU A 85 14.92 -3.11 18.25
C LEU A 85 13.52 -2.69 18.74
N GLY A 86 13.45 -1.95 19.84
CA GLY A 86 12.23 -1.29 20.30
C GLY A 86 12.10 0.14 19.79
N ILE A 87 10.96 0.49 19.20
CA ILE A 87 10.67 1.84 18.68
C ILE A 87 9.54 2.46 19.50
N CYS A 88 9.79 3.62 20.10
CA CYS A 88 8.84 4.36 20.94
C CYS A 88 8.21 3.46 22.03
N TYR A 89 6.94 3.06 21.89
CA TYR A 89 6.28 2.11 22.79
C TYR A 89 7.06 0.78 22.92
N GLY A 90 7.61 0.28 21.82
CA GLY A 90 8.45 -0.92 21.80
C GLY A 90 9.70 -0.80 22.68
N MET A 91 10.31 0.39 22.76
CA MET A 91 11.41 0.66 23.69
C MET A 91 10.91 0.71 25.13
N GLN A 92 9.76 1.33 25.38
CA GLN A 92 9.18 1.47 26.72
C GLN A 92 8.76 0.12 27.29
N THR A 93 8.10 -0.72 26.51
CA THR A 93 7.66 -2.05 26.92
C THR A 93 8.86 -2.97 27.17
N MET A 94 9.88 -2.92 26.31
CA MET A 94 11.15 -3.61 26.53
C MET A 94 11.79 -3.18 27.86
N ALA A 95 11.87 -1.88 28.12
CA ALA A 95 12.45 -1.39 29.37
C ALA A 95 11.65 -1.85 30.59
N ALA A 96 10.32 -1.73 30.56
CA ALA A 96 9.46 -2.13 31.67
C ALA A 96 9.53 -3.65 31.94
N GLN A 97 9.48 -4.49 30.90
CA GLN A 97 9.50 -5.95 31.03
C GLN A 97 10.86 -6.51 31.48
N LEU A 98 11.93 -5.73 31.35
CA LEU A 98 13.28 -6.12 31.77
C LEU A 98 13.71 -5.50 33.11
N GLY A 99 12.78 -4.87 33.85
CA GLY A 99 13.02 -4.36 35.21
C GLY A 99 13.35 -2.86 35.30
N GLY A 100 13.31 -2.14 34.18
CA GLY A 100 13.37 -0.68 34.16
C GLY A 100 12.07 -0.02 34.63
N LYS A 101 12.05 1.32 34.64
CA LYS A 101 10.85 2.12 34.99
C LYS A 101 10.52 3.12 33.89
N VAL A 102 9.24 3.19 33.56
CA VAL A 102 8.68 4.14 32.60
C VAL A 102 7.67 5.02 33.31
N GLU A 103 7.69 6.32 33.00
CA GLU A 103 6.81 7.31 33.59
C GLU A 103 6.14 8.14 32.49
N ALA A 104 4.92 8.61 32.77
CA ALA A 104 4.27 9.60 31.93
C ALA A 104 5.06 10.92 31.97
N ALA A 105 5.41 11.45 30.81
CA ALA A 105 6.10 12.73 30.71
C ALA A 105 5.14 13.88 31.05
N LYS A 106 5.65 14.91 31.75
CA LYS A 106 4.87 16.12 32.09
C LYS A 106 4.43 16.93 30.87
N GLN A 107 5.19 16.82 29.77
CA GLN A 107 4.88 17.40 28.47
C GLN A 107 5.01 16.29 27.43
N ARG A 108 4.01 16.16 26.57
CA ARG A 108 4.07 15.22 25.45
C ARG A 108 4.91 15.84 24.34
N GLU A 109 5.84 15.08 23.77
CA GLU A 109 6.70 15.54 22.69
C GLU A 109 6.24 14.90 21.38
N TYR A 110 5.65 15.72 20.53
CA TYR A 110 5.22 15.35 19.18
C TYR A 110 5.86 16.31 18.18
N GLY A 111 6.72 15.79 17.31
CA GLY A 111 7.35 16.56 16.24
C GLY A 111 8.86 16.41 16.19
N PHE A 112 9.49 17.37 15.52
CA PHE A 112 10.95 17.39 15.36
C PHE A 112 11.66 17.66 16.68
N ALA A 113 12.70 16.88 16.94
CA ALA A 113 13.64 17.11 18.03
C ALA A 113 15.08 16.88 17.55
N GLU A 114 16.04 17.48 18.26
CA GLU A 114 17.46 17.15 18.14
C GLU A 114 17.86 16.26 19.31
N ILE A 115 18.52 15.13 19.03
CA ILE A 115 19.12 14.27 20.05
C ILE A 115 20.65 14.33 19.93
N ARG A 116 21.33 14.38 21.08
CA ARG A 116 22.80 14.36 21.17
C ARG A 116 23.27 12.94 21.47
N LEU A 117 24.21 12.44 20.68
CA LEU A 117 24.82 11.13 20.90
C LEU A 117 25.80 11.18 22.07
N THR A 118 25.68 10.26 23.02
CA THR A 118 26.48 10.24 24.25
C THR A 118 27.44 9.05 24.33
N SER A 119 27.22 8.02 23.52
CA SER A 119 28.03 6.80 23.50
C SER A 119 28.20 6.28 22.08
N THR A 120 29.26 5.49 21.85
CA THR A 120 29.41 4.69 20.64
C THR A 120 28.63 3.38 20.76
N ASN A 121 28.02 2.94 19.67
CA ASN A 121 27.30 1.68 19.55
C ASN A 121 27.04 1.36 18.06
N PRO A 122 27.08 0.07 17.65
CA PRO A 122 26.86 -0.32 16.25
C PRO A 122 25.62 0.28 15.58
N LEU A 123 24.54 0.51 16.34
CA LEU A 123 23.31 1.09 15.82
C LEU A 123 23.48 2.56 15.34
N ILE A 124 24.33 3.35 16.01
CA ILE A 124 24.42 4.81 15.82
C ILE A 124 25.81 5.33 15.40
N ASP A 125 26.86 4.51 15.47
CA ASP A 125 28.25 4.91 15.21
C ASP A 125 28.48 5.66 13.88
N GLY A 126 28.78 6.96 13.93
CA GLY A 126 29.03 7.76 12.72
C GLY A 126 27.78 8.33 12.05
N LEU A 127 26.57 8.08 12.58
CA LEU A 127 25.38 8.82 12.16
C LEU A 127 25.37 10.20 12.81
N HIS A 128 25.24 11.26 12.02
CA HIS A 128 25.03 12.63 12.51
C HIS A 128 24.50 13.51 11.37
N ASP A 129 23.61 14.44 11.68
CA ASP A 129 23.17 15.50 10.76
C ASP A 129 23.97 16.79 10.94
N ARG A 130 24.50 16.99 12.15
CA ARG A 130 25.41 18.08 12.51
C ARG A 130 26.38 17.58 13.58
N LEU A 131 27.56 18.17 13.63
CA LEU A 131 28.46 18.09 14.76
C LEU A 131 28.36 19.40 15.56
N ASP A 132 28.18 19.30 16.86
CA ASP A 132 28.29 20.45 17.74
C ASP A 132 29.76 20.87 17.93
N SER A 133 29.98 22.02 18.56
CA SER A 133 31.31 22.62 18.73
C SER A 133 32.31 21.76 19.50
N ASP A 134 31.83 20.83 20.31
CA ASP A 134 32.61 19.85 21.07
C ASP A 134 32.84 18.54 20.30
N GLY A 135 32.37 18.44 19.05
CA GLY A 135 32.45 17.24 18.23
C GLY A 135 31.34 16.22 18.49
N THR A 136 30.36 16.52 19.35
CA THR A 136 29.21 15.65 19.62
C THR A 136 28.32 15.53 18.38
N GLY A 137 27.99 14.30 17.98
CA GLY A 137 27.02 14.04 16.92
C GLY A 137 25.60 14.40 17.35
N VAL A 138 24.88 15.11 16.49
CA VAL A 138 23.47 15.47 16.66
C VAL A 138 22.64 14.85 15.55
N LEU A 139 21.51 14.23 15.91
CA LEU A 139 20.54 13.69 14.97
C LEU A 139 19.23 14.47 15.04
N LYS A 140 18.64 14.74 13.88
CA LYS A 140 17.29 15.27 13.72
C LYS A 140 16.32 14.11 13.62
N VAL A 141 15.42 14.02 14.60
CA VAL A 141 14.52 12.88 14.75
C VAL A 141 13.07 13.33 14.91
N TRP A 142 12.15 12.42 14.59
CA TRP A 142 10.72 12.60 14.84
C TRP A 142 10.28 11.90 16.12
N MET A 143 10.04 12.69 17.16
CA MET A 143 9.51 12.24 18.44
C MET A 143 7.99 12.14 18.38
N SER A 144 7.43 11.10 18.98
CA SER A 144 5.99 10.94 19.13
C SER A 144 5.68 10.11 20.37
N HIS A 145 5.87 10.68 21.56
CA HIS A 145 5.69 9.95 22.81
C HIS A 145 5.06 10.80 23.93
N GLY A 146 4.22 10.13 24.72
CA GLY A 146 3.70 10.66 25.98
C GLY A 146 4.44 10.12 27.21
N ASP A 147 5.04 8.93 27.09
CA ASP A 147 5.81 8.28 28.15
C ASP A 147 7.31 8.34 27.85
N ARG A 148 8.14 8.14 28.88
CA ARG A 148 9.60 8.04 28.73
C ARG A 148 10.21 7.09 29.75
N VAL A 149 11.28 6.41 29.36
CA VAL A 149 12.07 5.59 30.28
C VAL A 149 12.80 6.50 31.26
N ASN A 150 12.65 6.24 32.56
CA ASN A 150 13.29 6.99 33.65
C ASN A 150 14.37 6.17 34.37
N THR A 151 14.23 4.84 34.41
CA THR A 151 15.23 3.93 34.96
C THR A 151 15.53 2.85 33.94
N LEU A 152 16.80 2.69 33.59
CA LEU A 152 17.24 1.65 32.67
C LEU A 152 17.14 0.26 33.31
N PRO A 153 16.80 -0.77 32.53
CA PRO A 153 17.01 -2.16 32.94
C PRO A 153 18.50 -2.46 33.11
N ASP A 154 18.81 -3.50 33.89
CA ASP A 154 20.18 -3.97 34.06
C ASP A 154 20.80 -4.34 32.71
N GLY A 155 22.07 -3.96 32.50
CA GLY A 155 22.83 -4.18 31.26
C GLY A 155 22.66 -3.09 30.19
N PHE A 156 21.65 -2.23 30.31
CA PHE A 156 21.43 -1.15 29.34
C PHE A 156 22.28 0.08 29.64
N ARG A 157 22.68 0.78 28.58
CA ARG A 157 23.32 2.11 28.61
C ARG A 157 22.59 3.11 27.72
N VAL A 158 22.69 4.40 28.07
CA VAL A 158 22.17 5.49 27.24
C VAL A 158 23.10 5.72 26.04
N LEU A 159 22.50 5.79 24.86
CA LEU A 159 23.18 6.08 23.59
C LEU A 159 22.98 7.52 23.12
N ALA A 160 21.81 8.10 23.41
CA ALA A 160 21.49 9.47 23.03
C ALA A 160 20.50 10.11 24.02
N VAL A 161 20.54 11.44 24.11
CA VAL A 161 19.71 12.25 25.01
C VAL A 161 19.07 13.43 24.27
N SER A 162 17.89 13.87 24.71
CA SER A 162 17.33 15.20 24.42
C SER A 162 16.94 15.90 25.72
N GLU A 163 16.55 17.17 25.62
CA GLU A 163 16.06 17.95 26.77
C GLU A 163 14.84 17.30 27.45
N ASN A 164 13.93 16.71 26.66
CA ASN A 164 12.68 16.13 27.14
C ASN A 164 12.73 14.60 27.32
N ALA A 165 13.69 13.92 26.65
CA ALA A 165 13.92 12.49 26.73
C ALA A 165 15.38 12.20 27.15
N PRO A 166 15.66 12.07 28.46
CA PRO A 166 17.02 11.80 28.96
C PRO A 166 17.55 10.42 28.55
N MET A 167 16.69 9.56 28.02
CA MET A 167 17.02 8.26 27.47
C MET A 167 16.37 8.16 26.08
N ALA A 168 16.85 8.97 25.13
CA ALA A 168 16.28 9.03 23.78
C ALA A 168 16.67 7.81 22.93
N ALA A 169 17.81 7.20 23.22
CA ALA A 169 18.19 5.89 22.71
C ALA A 169 18.95 5.10 23.79
N ILE A 170 18.73 3.78 23.85
CA ILE A 170 19.32 2.87 24.83
C ILE A 170 19.80 1.59 24.13
N ALA A 171 20.79 0.92 24.72
CA ALA A 171 21.18 -0.40 24.24
C ALA A 171 21.79 -1.28 25.34
N ASP A 172 21.57 -2.58 25.20
CA ASP A 172 22.33 -3.65 25.83
C ASP A 172 23.16 -4.33 24.73
N SER A 173 24.48 -4.20 24.83
CA SER A 173 25.39 -4.69 23.78
C SER A 173 25.60 -6.20 23.83
N ASP A 174 25.47 -6.80 25.02
CA ASP A 174 25.70 -8.24 25.22
C ASP A 174 24.53 -9.04 24.65
N ARG A 175 23.29 -8.59 24.94
CA ARG A 175 22.06 -9.19 24.40
C ARG A 175 21.69 -8.70 23.01
N ARG A 176 22.37 -7.67 22.49
CA ARG A 176 22.04 -6.99 21.22
C ARG A 176 20.61 -6.43 21.21
N PHE A 177 20.21 -5.81 22.33
CA PHE A 177 18.92 -5.12 22.44
C PHE A 177 19.12 -3.62 22.30
N PHE A 178 18.24 -2.99 21.53
CA PHE A 178 18.29 -1.57 21.23
C PHE A 178 16.91 -0.96 21.41
N GLY A 179 16.86 0.27 21.88
CA GLY A 179 15.63 1.04 22.02
C GLY A 179 15.82 2.47 21.53
N VAL A 180 14.87 2.99 20.78
CA VAL A 180 14.83 4.40 20.35
C VAL A 180 13.46 5.00 20.68
N GLN A 181 13.45 6.23 21.21
CA GLN A 181 12.24 6.92 21.62
C GLN A 181 11.55 7.69 20.46
N PHE A 182 12.22 7.78 19.32
CA PHE A 182 11.78 8.38 18.07
C PHE A 182 11.49 7.33 16.99
N HIS A 183 10.90 7.76 15.88
CA HIS A 183 10.51 6.90 14.75
C HIS A 183 11.57 6.93 13.63
N PRO A 184 12.47 5.93 13.49
CA PRO A 184 13.42 5.87 12.38
C PRO A 184 12.78 5.54 11.03
N GLU A 185 11.54 5.04 11.02
CA GLU A 185 10.80 4.64 9.82
C GLU A 185 10.17 5.81 9.05
N VAL A 186 10.10 7.01 9.64
CA VAL A 186 9.55 8.20 8.98
C VAL A 186 10.65 9.05 8.36
N THR A 187 10.36 9.65 7.20
CA THR A 187 11.30 10.49 6.45
C THR A 187 11.76 11.76 7.18
N HIS A 188 10.98 12.20 8.18
CA HIS A 188 11.35 13.30 9.07
C HIS A 188 12.60 12.98 9.90
N THR A 189 12.85 11.71 10.21
CA THR A 189 14.11 11.25 10.81
C THR A 189 15.12 11.02 9.70
N THR A 190 15.94 12.04 9.45
CA THR A 190 16.90 12.14 8.33
C THR A 190 17.84 10.94 8.21
N GLN A 191 18.37 10.45 9.33
CA GLN A 191 19.25 9.27 9.39
C GLN A 191 18.50 7.96 9.69
N GLY A 192 17.17 7.97 9.69
CA GLY A 192 16.33 6.84 10.09
C GLY A 192 16.55 5.60 9.22
N ARG A 193 16.59 5.77 7.90
CA ARG A 193 16.92 4.70 6.94
C ARG A 193 18.31 4.11 7.19
N ALA A 194 19.30 4.94 7.50
CA ALA A 194 20.66 4.48 7.78
C ALA A 194 20.73 3.66 9.08
N MET A 195 19.98 4.07 10.10
CA MET A 195 19.84 3.33 11.36
C MET A 195 19.13 1.98 11.16
N MET A 196 18.00 1.96 10.44
CA MET A 196 17.31 0.72 10.10
C MET A 196 18.21 -0.22 9.29
N LYS A 197 18.97 0.31 8.34
CA LYS A 197 19.95 -0.47 7.57
C LYS A 197 20.96 -1.15 8.49
N ARG A 198 21.52 -0.45 9.47
CA ARG A 198 22.47 -1.03 10.43
C ARG A 198 21.85 -2.15 11.25
N PHE A 199 20.65 -1.93 11.76
CA PHE A 199 19.94 -2.96 12.51
C PHE A 199 19.71 -4.22 11.65
N VAL A 200 19.13 -4.05 10.47
CA VAL A 200 18.71 -5.17 9.62
C VAL A 200 19.89 -5.88 8.95
N ARG A 201 20.82 -5.12 8.35
CA ARG A 201 21.90 -5.67 7.51
C ARG A 201 23.13 -6.03 8.32
N ASP A 202 23.53 -5.17 9.24
CA ASP A 202 24.82 -5.29 9.92
C ASP A 202 24.67 -6.05 11.25
N ILE A 203 23.67 -5.70 12.07
CA ILE A 203 23.45 -6.29 13.40
C ILE A 203 22.73 -7.64 13.30
N CYS A 204 21.66 -7.74 12.49
CA CYS A 204 20.95 -9.00 12.24
C CYS A 204 21.62 -9.87 11.17
N GLY A 205 22.55 -9.31 10.38
CA GLY A 205 23.32 -10.05 9.39
C GLY A 205 22.54 -10.44 8.12
N CYS A 206 21.46 -9.73 7.78
CA CYS A 206 20.67 -10.05 6.59
C CYS A 206 21.39 -9.60 5.30
N GLY A 207 21.54 -10.53 4.35
CA GLY A 207 22.33 -10.47 3.11
C GLY A 207 21.60 -9.85 1.92
N GLY A 208 20.27 -9.77 1.96
CA GLY A 208 19.52 -8.99 0.96
C GLY A 208 18.87 -9.78 -0.16
N ASP A 209 18.48 -11.01 0.07
CA ASP A 209 17.98 -11.91 -0.97
C ASP A 209 16.54 -11.60 -1.40
N TRP A 210 15.85 -10.68 -0.72
CA TRP A 210 14.50 -10.24 -1.10
C TRP A 210 14.57 -9.23 -2.26
N THR A 211 14.93 -9.72 -3.44
CA THR A 211 15.02 -8.95 -4.68
C THR A 211 13.93 -9.38 -5.67
N PRO A 212 13.50 -8.53 -6.61
CA PRO A 212 12.47 -8.91 -7.58
C PRO A 212 12.79 -10.19 -8.37
N ALA A 213 14.06 -10.44 -8.69
CA ALA A 213 14.47 -11.65 -9.40
C ALA A 213 14.25 -12.92 -8.55
N ASN A 214 14.74 -12.93 -7.32
CA ASN A 214 14.58 -14.07 -6.41
C ASN A 214 13.11 -14.28 -6.02
N ILE A 215 12.35 -13.20 -5.82
CA ILE A 215 10.91 -13.25 -5.56
C ILE A 215 10.19 -13.91 -6.73
N ILE A 216 10.51 -13.55 -7.97
CA ILE A 216 9.90 -14.18 -9.16
C ILE A 216 10.23 -15.66 -9.20
N ASP A 217 11.49 -16.05 -9.02
CA ASP A 217 11.88 -17.46 -9.05
C ASP A 217 11.16 -18.29 -7.99
N ASP A 218 11.08 -17.80 -6.74
CA ASP A 218 10.33 -18.41 -5.64
C ASP A 218 8.84 -18.53 -5.97
N LEU A 219 8.21 -17.45 -6.43
CA LEU A 219 6.79 -17.46 -6.78
C LEU A 219 6.47 -18.40 -7.94
N LEU A 220 7.32 -18.46 -8.96
CA LEU A 220 7.16 -19.42 -10.07
C LEU A 220 7.26 -20.87 -9.59
N PHE A 221 8.15 -21.15 -8.64
CA PHE A 221 8.26 -22.47 -8.02
C PHE A 221 7.00 -22.81 -7.21
N ARG A 222 6.61 -21.93 -6.27
CA ARG A 222 5.43 -22.13 -5.41
C ARG A 222 4.14 -22.31 -6.21
N VAL A 223 3.92 -21.50 -7.25
CA VAL A 223 2.74 -21.63 -8.11
C VAL A 223 2.70 -22.99 -8.79
N ARG A 224 3.82 -23.46 -9.35
CA ARG A 224 3.86 -24.77 -10.03
C ARG A 224 3.64 -25.93 -9.06
N ASP A 225 4.23 -25.86 -7.87
CA ASP A 225 4.07 -26.87 -6.82
C ASP A 225 2.62 -26.93 -6.31
N GLN A 226 1.99 -25.77 -6.11
CA GLN A 226 0.62 -25.68 -5.60
C GLN A 226 -0.44 -26.05 -6.64
N VAL A 227 -0.30 -25.59 -7.89
CA VAL A 227 -1.30 -25.77 -8.95
C VAL A 227 -1.16 -27.12 -9.65
N GLY A 228 0.06 -27.65 -9.79
CA GLY A 228 0.30 -28.88 -10.54
C GLY A 228 -0.22 -28.78 -11.98
N GLU A 229 -1.13 -29.68 -12.35
CA GLU A 229 -1.75 -29.78 -13.69
C GLU A 229 -3.14 -29.13 -13.76
N ASP A 230 -3.62 -28.51 -12.67
CA ASP A 230 -4.95 -27.93 -12.61
C ASP A 230 -5.05 -26.64 -13.45
N GLY A 231 -6.27 -26.31 -13.88
CA GLY A 231 -6.58 -25.04 -14.52
C GLY A 231 -6.78 -23.91 -13.50
N VAL A 232 -6.37 -22.71 -13.89
CA VAL A 232 -6.49 -21.50 -13.09
C VAL A 232 -7.27 -20.43 -13.85
N VAL A 233 -8.25 -19.83 -13.18
CA VAL A 233 -8.98 -18.66 -13.71
C VAL A 233 -8.57 -17.39 -12.98
N LEU A 234 -8.43 -16.29 -13.74
CA LEU A 234 -8.08 -14.99 -13.19
C LEU A 234 -9.02 -13.90 -13.73
N GLY A 235 -9.59 -13.09 -12.84
CA GLY A 235 -10.25 -11.84 -13.21
C GLY A 235 -9.22 -10.77 -13.57
N LEU A 236 -9.10 -10.45 -14.86
CA LEU A 236 -8.23 -9.40 -15.35
C LEU A 236 -8.98 -8.07 -15.30
N SER A 237 -8.56 -7.16 -14.40
CA SER A 237 -9.20 -5.85 -14.23
C SER A 237 -8.50 -4.70 -14.96
N GLY A 238 -7.30 -4.95 -15.53
CA GLY A 238 -6.44 -3.90 -16.10
C GLY A 238 -5.71 -3.05 -15.04
N GLY A 239 -5.90 -3.36 -13.75
CA GLY A 239 -5.09 -2.82 -12.65
C GLY A 239 -3.72 -3.49 -12.57
N VAL A 240 -2.78 -2.86 -11.85
CA VAL A 240 -1.40 -3.34 -11.73
C VAL A 240 -1.33 -4.73 -11.08
N ASP A 241 -2.11 -5.00 -10.04
CA ASP A 241 -1.97 -6.26 -9.28
C ASP A 241 -2.43 -7.46 -10.11
N SER A 242 -3.63 -7.40 -10.70
CA SER A 242 -4.15 -8.45 -11.57
C SER A 242 -3.29 -8.64 -12.82
N SER A 243 -2.71 -7.56 -13.35
CA SER A 243 -1.75 -7.60 -14.47
C SER A 243 -0.46 -8.36 -14.11
N VAL A 244 0.09 -8.10 -12.92
CA VAL A 244 1.30 -8.77 -12.44
C VAL A 244 1.02 -10.24 -12.12
N VAL A 245 -0.13 -10.57 -11.52
CA VAL A 245 -0.56 -11.96 -11.34
C VAL A 245 -0.70 -12.65 -12.69
N ALA A 246 -1.35 -12.04 -13.67
CA ALA A 246 -1.52 -12.63 -15.00
C ALA A 246 -0.16 -12.95 -15.65
N ALA A 247 0.78 -12.00 -15.63
CA ALA A 247 2.12 -12.20 -16.17
C ALA A 247 2.91 -13.28 -15.42
N LEU A 248 2.81 -13.31 -14.09
CA LEU A 248 3.47 -14.30 -13.25
C LEU A 248 2.94 -15.71 -13.51
N LEU A 249 1.61 -15.87 -13.48
CA LEU A 249 0.95 -17.16 -13.69
C LEU A 249 1.15 -17.66 -15.12
N HIS A 250 1.04 -16.80 -16.13
CA HIS A 250 1.30 -17.20 -17.51
C HIS A 250 2.75 -17.72 -17.68
N ARG A 251 3.73 -17.09 -17.02
CA ARG A 251 5.11 -17.59 -17.01
C ARG A 251 5.28 -18.88 -16.20
N ALA A 252 4.47 -19.11 -15.18
CA ALA A 252 4.53 -20.30 -14.34
C ALA A 252 3.92 -21.53 -15.03
N ILE A 253 2.69 -21.38 -15.55
CA ILE A 253 1.78 -22.47 -15.93
C ILE A 253 1.19 -22.33 -17.34
N GLY A 254 1.59 -21.30 -18.11
CA GLY A 254 1.25 -21.16 -19.52
C GLY A 254 -0.25 -21.23 -19.81
N ASP A 255 -0.64 -22.24 -20.59
CA ASP A 255 -2.01 -22.45 -21.10
C ASP A 255 -3.00 -22.96 -20.04
N GLN A 256 -2.52 -23.36 -18.85
CA GLN A 256 -3.38 -23.67 -17.70
C GLN A 256 -4.11 -22.43 -17.18
N LEU A 257 -3.59 -21.23 -17.46
CA LEU A 257 -4.21 -19.96 -17.09
C LEU A 257 -5.25 -19.52 -18.14
N THR A 258 -6.47 -19.25 -17.68
CA THR A 258 -7.47 -18.53 -18.46
C THR A 258 -7.85 -17.22 -17.75
N CYS A 259 -7.63 -16.10 -18.42
CA CYS A 259 -8.01 -14.79 -17.93
C CYS A 259 -9.42 -14.43 -18.41
N ILE A 260 -10.27 -13.91 -17.52
CA ILE A 260 -11.58 -13.35 -17.87
C ILE A 260 -11.49 -11.83 -17.70
N PHE A 261 -11.74 -11.10 -18.78
CA PHE A 261 -11.80 -9.64 -18.80
C PHE A 261 -13.24 -9.20 -19.07
N VAL A 262 -13.87 -8.57 -18.08
CA VAL A 262 -15.24 -8.05 -18.18
C VAL A 262 -15.19 -6.54 -18.42
N ASP A 263 -15.59 -6.11 -19.62
CA ASP A 263 -15.90 -4.70 -19.87
C ASP A 263 -17.26 -4.39 -19.27
N ASN A 264 -17.24 -3.68 -18.15
CA ASN A 264 -18.43 -3.24 -17.43
C ASN A 264 -19.03 -1.94 -17.99
N GLY A 265 -18.48 -1.40 -19.07
CA GLY A 265 -18.91 -0.12 -19.62
C GLY A 265 -18.46 1.10 -18.80
N LEU A 266 -17.72 0.90 -17.69
CA LEU A 266 -17.27 1.94 -16.76
C LEU A 266 -15.74 2.07 -16.74
N LEU A 267 -15.05 1.54 -17.74
CA LEU A 267 -13.60 1.67 -17.92
C LEU A 267 -13.22 2.99 -18.61
N ARG A 268 -11.94 3.36 -18.57
CA ARG A 268 -11.41 4.54 -19.28
C ARG A 268 -11.43 4.37 -20.79
N GLN A 269 -11.31 5.49 -21.50
CA GLN A 269 -11.23 5.48 -22.96
C GLN A 269 -10.03 4.64 -23.45
N GLY A 270 -10.30 3.71 -24.36
CA GLY A 270 -9.25 2.85 -24.96
C GLY A 270 -8.73 1.73 -24.06
N GLU A 271 -9.23 1.58 -22.83
CA GLU A 271 -8.71 0.62 -21.85
C GLU A 271 -8.85 -0.83 -22.30
N VAL A 272 -10.01 -1.21 -22.86
CA VAL A 272 -10.25 -2.55 -23.39
C VAL A 272 -9.23 -2.92 -24.47
N LYS A 273 -9.02 -2.00 -25.43
CA LYS A 273 -8.09 -2.19 -26.53
C LYS A 273 -6.66 -2.37 -26.00
N GLN A 274 -6.22 -1.51 -25.09
CA GLN A 274 -4.88 -1.57 -24.49
C GLN A 274 -4.65 -2.88 -23.73
N VAL A 275 -5.65 -3.35 -22.97
CA VAL A 275 -5.57 -4.63 -22.24
C VAL A 275 -5.45 -5.81 -23.20
N MET A 276 -6.25 -5.83 -24.27
CA MET A 276 -6.18 -6.89 -25.27
C MET A 276 -4.84 -6.89 -26.02
N GLU A 277 -4.40 -5.73 -26.53
CA GLU A 277 -3.10 -5.61 -27.23
C GLU A 277 -1.95 -6.09 -26.33
N THR A 278 -1.95 -5.70 -25.06
CA THR A 278 -0.89 -6.14 -24.15
C THR A 278 -0.98 -7.64 -23.88
N PHE A 279 -2.08 -8.11 -23.27
CA PHE A 279 -2.06 -9.45 -22.67
C PHE A 279 -2.38 -10.55 -23.69
N ARG A 280 -3.23 -10.27 -24.69
CA ARG A 280 -3.55 -11.24 -25.75
C ARG A 280 -2.48 -11.22 -26.83
N ASP A 281 -2.14 -10.05 -27.37
CA ASP A 281 -1.30 -9.97 -28.57
C ASP A 281 0.20 -9.99 -28.24
N ASP A 282 0.67 -9.22 -27.26
CA ASP A 282 2.10 -9.20 -26.89
C ASP A 282 2.51 -10.41 -26.03
N PHE A 283 1.68 -10.83 -25.07
CA PHE A 283 1.98 -11.94 -24.16
C PHE A 283 1.41 -13.29 -24.62
N GLY A 284 0.47 -13.34 -25.57
CA GLY A 284 -0.13 -14.59 -26.02
C GLY A 284 -1.06 -15.27 -25.02
N MET A 285 -1.60 -14.53 -24.04
CA MET A 285 -2.46 -15.12 -22.99
C MET A 285 -3.86 -15.45 -23.51
N ARG A 286 -4.44 -16.54 -23.00
CA ARG A 286 -5.84 -16.89 -23.22
C ARG A 286 -6.75 -15.94 -22.45
N ILE A 287 -7.46 -15.06 -23.17
CA ILE A 287 -8.39 -14.09 -22.58
C ILE A 287 -9.80 -14.26 -23.14
N VAL A 288 -10.74 -14.59 -22.24
CA VAL A 288 -12.18 -14.48 -22.47
C VAL A 288 -12.58 -13.02 -22.26
N GLN A 289 -12.93 -12.35 -23.37
CA GLN A 289 -13.44 -10.98 -23.34
C GLN A 289 -14.96 -11.00 -23.27
N VAL A 290 -15.53 -10.32 -22.28
CA VAL A 290 -16.98 -10.14 -22.17
C VAL A 290 -17.32 -8.65 -22.18
N ASP A 291 -18.13 -8.24 -23.15
CA ASP A 291 -18.79 -6.94 -23.11
C ASP A 291 -20.12 -7.07 -22.37
N ALA A 292 -20.17 -6.50 -21.17
CA ALA A 292 -21.35 -6.47 -20.32
C ALA A 292 -21.86 -5.04 -20.08
N SER A 293 -21.41 -4.07 -20.89
CA SER A 293 -21.67 -2.65 -20.70
C SER A 293 -23.16 -2.33 -20.49
N GLU A 294 -24.05 -2.92 -21.30
CA GLU A 294 -25.50 -2.73 -21.14
C GLU A 294 -26.03 -3.29 -19.82
N ARG A 295 -25.62 -4.51 -19.44
CA ARG A 295 -26.08 -5.17 -18.21
C ARG A 295 -25.72 -4.36 -16.96
N PHE A 296 -24.53 -3.75 -16.93
CA PHE A 296 -24.13 -2.86 -15.85
C PHE A 296 -24.92 -1.55 -15.84
N LEU A 297 -25.11 -0.91 -16.99
CA LEU A 297 -25.86 0.35 -17.08
C LEU A 297 -27.34 0.17 -16.73
N GLU A 298 -27.96 -0.94 -17.16
CA GLU A 298 -29.32 -1.30 -16.78
C GLU A 298 -29.44 -1.53 -15.26
N ALA A 299 -28.49 -2.24 -14.65
CA ALA A 299 -28.46 -2.49 -13.21
C ALA A 299 -28.21 -1.23 -12.37
N LEU A 300 -27.58 -0.20 -12.95
CA LEU A 300 -27.32 1.09 -12.30
C LEU A 300 -28.42 2.13 -12.52
N SER A 301 -29.39 1.83 -13.38
CA SER A 301 -30.47 2.75 -13.72
C SER A 301 -31.26 3.20 -12.48
N GLY A 302 -31.37 4.52 -12.30
CA GLY A 302 -32.06 5.12 -11.15
C GLY A 302 -31.34 5.03 -9.81
N ILE A 303 -30.14 4.45 -9.72
CA ILE A 303 -29.36 4.39 -8.48
C ILE A 303 -28.49 5.62 -8.35
N THR A 304 -28.70 6.41 -7.30
CA THR A 304 -27.91 7.61 -7.02
C THR A 304 -26.99 7.45 -5.82
N ASP A 305 -27.33 6.59 -4.86
CA ASP A 305 -26.54 6.37 -3.66
C ASP A 305 -25.24 5.60 -3.97
N PRO A 306 -24.07 6.12 -3.58
CA PRO A 306 -22.79 5.54 -3.97
C PRO A 306 -22.52 4.16 -3.37
N GLU A 307 -23.00 3.88 -2.16
CA GLU A 307 -22.86 2.56 -1.53
C GLU A 307 -23.68 1.51 -2.27
N PHE A 308 -24.91 1.85 -2.67
CA PHE A 308 -25.72 0.98 -3.51
C PHE A 308 -25.11 0.79 -4.90
N LYS A 309 -24.52 1.82 -5.52
CA LYS A 309 -23.78 1.68 -6.79
C LYS A 309 -22.63 0.69 -6.65
N ARG A 310 -21.80 0.83 -5.62
CA ARG A 310 -20.66 -0.07 -5.34
C ARG A 310 -21.14 -1.52 -5.20
N LYS A 311 -22.19 -1.76 -4.41
CA LYS A 311 -22.77 -3.10 -4.21
C LYS A 311 -23.32 -3.69 -5.50
N MET A 312 -24.05 -2.90 -6.29
CA MET A 312 -24.64 -3.37 -7.54
C MET A 312 -23.58 -3.70 -8.59
N ILE A 313 -22.55 -2.86 -8.76
CA ILE A 313 -21.44 -3.13 -9.67
C ILE A 313 -20.71 -4.41 -9.25
N GLY A 314 -20.39 -4.55 -7.95
CA GLY A 314 -19.75 -5.75 -7.43
C GLY A 314 -20.58 -7.01 -7.69
N ARG A 315 -21.89 -6.97 -7.42
CA ARG A 315 -22.80 -8.10 -7.65
C ARG A 315 -22.86 -8.50 -9.13
N VAL A 316 -23.12 -7.55 -10.03
CA VAL A 316 -23.25 -7.84 -11.47
C VAL A 316 -21.93 -8.39 -12.02
N PHE A 317 -20.79 -7.86 -11.57
CA PHE A 317 -19.47 -8.39 -11.94
C PHE A 317 -19.29 -9.84 -11.52
N VAL A 318 -19.62 -10.17 -10.28
CA VAL A 318 -19.53 -11.54 -9.75
C VAL A 318 -20.43 -12.49 -10.53
N ASP A 319 -21.69 -12.09 -10.82
CA ASP A 319 -22.63 -12.92 -11.58
C ASP A 319 -22.07 -13.24 -12.99
N ILE A 320 -21.55 -12.23 -13.71
CA ILE A 320 -20.95 -12.43 -15.04
C ILE A 320 -19.68 -13.26 -14.96
N PHE A 321 -18.81 -12.98 -13.99
CA PHE A 321 -17.57 -13.73 -13.83
C PHE A 321 -17.85 -15.21 -13.56
N GLN A 322 -18.85 -15.50 -12.74
CA GLN A 322 -19.33 -16.86 -12.49
C GLN A 322 -19.80 -17.54 -13.78
N GLU A 323 -20.70 -16.86 -14.51
CA GLU A 323 -21.26 -17.37 -15.77
C GLU A 323 -20.17 -17.74 -16.78
N GLU A 324 -19.07 -16.98 -16.84
CA GLU A 324 -17.94 -17.29 -17.71
C GLU A 324 -16.99 -18.35 -17.15
N ALA A 325 -16.74 -18.34 -15.84
CA ALA A 325 -15.91 -19.34 -15.19
C ALA A 325 -16.50 -20.75 -15.33
N ASP A 326 -17.82 -20.90 -15.21
CA ASP A 326 -18.52 -22.17 -15.35
C ASP A 326 -18.46 -22.78 -16.76
N LYS A 327 -18.12 -21.98 -17.78
CA LYS A 327 -17.96 -22.44 -19.17
C LYS A 327 -16.57 -23.02 -19.45
N ILE A 328 -15.61 -22.81 -18.56
CA ILE A 328 -14.23 -23.23 -18.76
C ILE A 328 -14.03 -24.55 -18.01
N GLU A 329 -13.61 -25.58 -18.74
CA GLU A 329 -13.37 -26.90 -18.17
C GLU A 329 -12.07 -26.94 -17.35
N ASN A 330 -12.02 -27.84 -16.37
CA ASN A 330 -10.83 -28.16 -15.58
C ASN A 330 -10.25 -26.99 -14.74
N ILE A 331 -11.08 -26.05 -14.29
CA ILE A 331 -10.63 -25.03 -13.32
C ILE A 331 -10.79 -25.57 -11.90
N CYS A 332 -9.70 -25.54 -11.13
CA CYS A 332 -9.72 -25.79 -9.69
C CYS A 332 -9.36 -24.52 -8.88
N TRP A 333 -8.70 -23.54 -9.50
CA TRP A 333 -8.14 -22.38 -8.81
C TRP A 333 -8.71 -21.05 -9.31
N LEU A 334 -9.01 -20.16 -8.39
CA LEU A 334 -9.28 -18.74 -8.62
C LEU A 334 -8.07 -17.92 -8.16
N ALA A 335 -7.39 -17.30 -9.12
CA ALA A 335 -6.27 -16.42 -8.83
C ALA A 335 -6.74 -15.00 -8.48
N GLN A 336 -6.07 -14.39 -7.49
CA GLN A 336 -6.33 -13.02 -7.06
C GLN A 336 -5.04 -12.22 -6.85
N GLY A 337 -5.14 -10.92 -7.11
CA GLY A 337 -4.06 -9.94 -6.89
C GLY A 337 -4.01 -9.39 -5.47
N THR A 338 -4.39 -10.18 -4.46
CA THR A 338 -4.32 -9.78 -3.04
C THR A 338 -2.88 -9.47 -2.66
N ILE A 339 -2.65 -8.30 -2.07
CA ILE A 339 -1.32 -7.83 -1.65
C ILE A 339 -1.20 -7.76 -0.13
N TYR A 340 0.02 -7.60 0.36
CA TYR A 340 0.29 -7.67 1.80
C TYR A 340 -0.50 -6.68 2.68
N PRO A 341 -0.71 -5.42 2.26
CA PRO A 341 -1.62 -4.52 2.97
C PRO A 341 -3.04 -5.07 3.17
N ASP A 342 -3.60 -5.79 2.18
CA ASP A 342 -4.95 -6.36 2.26
C ASP A 342 -5.00 -7.47 3.33
N VAL A 343 -3.92 -8.27 3.42
CA VAL A 343 -3.78 -9.34 4.41
C VAL A 343 -3.69 -8.77 5.83
N ILE A 344 -2.92 -7.70 6.02
CA ILE A 344 -2.77 -7.03 7.33
C ILE A 344 -4.10 -6.44 7.79
N GLU A 345 -4.81 -5.74 6.89
CA GLU A 345 -6.12 -5.16 7.20
C GLU A 345 -7.15 -6.24 7.58
N SER A 346 -7.10 -7.39 6.91
CA SER A 346 -7.98 -8.54 7.18
C SER A 346 -7.61 -9.30 8.47
N ALA A 347 -6.33 -9.34 8.85
CA ALA A 347 -5.89 -9.95 10.10
C ALA A 347 -6.33 -9.11 11.33
N GLY A 348 -6.33 -7.78 11.19
CA GLY A 348 -6.78 -6.86 12.26
C GLY A 348 -8.28 -6.89 12.55
N THR A 349 -9.11 -7.31 11.59
CA THR A 349 -10.57 -7.47 11.80
C THR A 349 -10.90 -8.76 12.54
N GLY A 350 -10.09 -9.83 12.41
CA GLY A 350 -10.26 -11.08 13.14
C GLY A 350 -10.05 -10.97 14.67
N THR A 351 -9.31 -9.96 15.12
CA THR A 351 -9.03 -9.71 16.56
C THR A 351 -10.01 -8.72 17.22
N GLY A 352 -11.05 -8.28 16.50
CA GLY A 352 -12.13 -7.45 17.04
C GLY A 352 -11.77 -6.00 17.38
N LYS A 353 -10.54 -5.56 17.13
CA LYS A 353 -10.04 -4.22 17.52
C LYS A 353 -9.99 -3.20 16.37
N ALA A 354 -10.17 -3.60 15.12
CA ALA A 354 -10.23 -2.69 13.97
C ALA A 354 -11.67 -2.38 13.55
N LYS A 355 -12.02 -1.08 13.47
CA LYS A 355 -13.25 -0.65 12.79
C LYS A 355 -13.15 -1.03 11.31
N VAL A 356 -14.13 -1.76 10.80
CA VAL A 356 -14.25 -2.15 9.39
C VAL A 356 -14.43 -0.89 8.55
N ILE A 357 -13.32 -0.31 8.08
CA ILE A 357 -13.33 0.91 7.23
C ILE A 357 -13.35 0.53 5.74
N LYS A 358 -12.98 -0.69 5.38
CA LYS A 358 -13.06 -1.18 4.00
C LYS A 358 -13.98 -2.39 3.92
N SER A 359 -15.23 -2.13 3.56
CA SER A 359 -16.10 -3.18 3.06
C SER A 359 -15.74 -3.41 1.59
N HIS A 360 -15.36 -4.64 1.24
CA HIS A 360 -15.25 -5.14 -0.14
C HIS A 360 -14.05 -4.67 -0.98
N HIS A 361 -12.83 -5.00 -0.55
CA HIS A 361 -11.77 -5.28 -1.53
C HIS A 361 -11.14 -6.65 -1.29
N ASN A 362 -11.15 -7.44 -2.35
CA ASN A 362 -10.44 -8.70 -2.63
C ASN A 362 -10.71 -9.95 -1.80
N VAL A 363 -11.17 -9.89 -0.53
CA VAL A 363 -11.23 -11.12 0.29
C VAL A 363 -12.65 -11.53 0.73
N GLY A 364 -13.68 -10.69 0.53
CA GLY A 364 -15.04 -10.95 1.06
C GLY A 364 -16.17 -11.11 0.05
N GLY A 365 -15.86 -11.27 -1.24
CA GLY A 365 -16.86 -11.16 -2.32
C GLY A 365 -17.00 -12.40 -3.21
N ILE A 366 -16.28 -13.48 -2.92
CA ILE A 366 -16.42 -14.71 -3.70
C ILE A 366 -17.69 -15.40 -3.19
N PRO A 367 -18.75 -15.52 -3.99
CA PRO A 367 -19.93 -16.24 -3.56
C PRO A 367 -19.56 -17.69 -3.22
N ASP A 368 -20.15 -18.23 -2.14
CA ASP A 368 -19.95 -19.63 -1.70
C ASP A 368 -20.24 -20.66 -2.80
N THR A 369 -20.82 -20.23 -3.92
CA THR A 369 -21.08 -21.02 -5.12
C THR A 369 -19.82 -21.32 -5.93
N LEU A 370 -18.75 -20.53 -5.81
CA LEU A 370 -17.44 -20.80 -6.44
C LEU A 370 -16.72 -21.88 -5.65
N LYS A 371 -16.85 -23.14 -6.09
CA LYS A 371 -16.10 -24.28 -5.56
C LYS A 371 -14.64 -24.30 -6.04
N LEU A 372 -13.96 -23.16 -5.98
CA LEU A 372 -12.58 -22.98 -6.42
C LEU A 372 -11.67 -22.66 -5.23
N GLU A 373 -10.45 -23.17 -5.26
CA GLU A 373 -9.41 -22.84 -4.28
C GLU A 373 -8.75 -21.49 -4.62
N LEU A 374 -8.32 -20.74 -3.61
CA LEU A 374 -7.71 -19.42 -3.81
C LEU A 374 -6.21 -19.52 -4.07
N LEU A 375 -5.77 -18.83 -5.13
CA LEU A 375 -4.35 -18.66 -5.47
C LEU A 375 -3.96 -17.17 -5.38
N GLU A 376 -3.26 -16.79 -4.31
CA GLU A 376 -2.90 -15.40 -3.99
C GLU A 376 -1.38 -15.18 -3.98
N PRO A 377 -0.70 -15.21 -5.14
CA PRO A 377 0.77 -15.24 -5.18
C PRO A 377 1.42 -13.93 -4.70
N LEU A 378 0.72 -12.80 -4.74
CA LEU A 378 1.28 -11.49 -4.34
C LEU A 378 1.03 -11.14 -2.87
N ARG A 379 0.46 -12.05 -2.08
CA ARG A 379 0.00 -11.80 -0.71
C ARG A 379 1.09 -11.34 0.27
N GLU A 380 2.36 -11.55 -0.08
CA GLU A 380 3.53 -11.17 0.72
C GLU A 380 4.18 -9.84 0.27
N LEU A 381 3.68 -9.24 -0.81
CA LEU A 381 4.30 -8.07 -1.45
C LEU A 381 3.53 -6.77 -1.15
N PHE A 382 4.26 -5.69 -0.95
CA PHE A 382 3.74 -4.32 -1.01
C PHE A 382 3.60 -3.86 -2.46
N LYS A 383 2.86 -2.76 -2.65
CA LYS A 383 2.49 -2.25 -3.98
C LYS A 383 3.69 -1.84 -4.84
N ASP A 384 4.72 -1.28 -4.22
CA ASP A 384 6.00 -0.93 -4.85
C ASP A 384 6.79 -2.17 -5.28
N GLU A 385 6.79 -3.23 -4.46
CA GLU A 385 7.39 -4.52 -4.80
C GLU A 385 6.64 -5.20 -5.96
N VAL A 386 5.30 -5.18 -5.94
CA VAL A 386 4.47 -5.67 -7.06
C VAL A 386 4.83 -4.94 -8.36
N ARG A 387 5.04 -3.62 -8.29
CA ARG A 387 5.49 -2.85 -9.46
C ARG A 387 6.87 -3.29 -9.93
N ALA A 388 7.83 -3.44 -9.02
CA ALA A 388 9.18 -3.90 -9.36
C ALA A 388 9.18 -5.30 -9.99
N VAL A 389 8.39 -6.22 -9.45
CA VAL A 389 8.16 -7.57 -10.00
C VAL A 389 7.51 -7.49 -11.38
N GLY A 390 6.50 -6.64 -11.57
CA GLY A 390 5.87 -6.43 -12.88
C GLY A 390 6.85 -6.01 -13.97
N VAL A 391 7.72 -5.04 -13.68
CA VAL A 391 8.78 -4.62 -14.62
C VAL A 391 9.75 -5.77 -14.90
N ALA A 392 10.16 -6.51 -13.87
CA ALA A 392 11.07 -7.64 -14.02
C ALA A 392 10.46 -8.83 -14.80
N LEU A 393 9.13 -8.98 -14.79
CA LEU A 393 8.39 -9.94 -15.61
C LEU A 393 8.24 -9.49 -17.08
N GLY A 394 8.65 -8.27 -17.42
CA GLY A 394 8.58 -7.73 -18.79
C GLY A 394 7.34 -6.90 -19.09
N LEU A 395 6.50 -6.58 -18.10
CA LEU A 395 5.39 -5.66 -18.30
C LEU A 395 5.91 -4.25 -18.62
N SER A 396 5.23 -3.56 -19.54
CA SER A 396 5.60 -2.19 -19.88
C SER A 396 5.47 -1.26 -18.67
N LYS A 397 6.37 -0.27 -18.57
CA LYS A 397 6.32 0.73 -17.50
C LYS A 397 4.97 1.45 -17.46
N THR A 398 4.35 1.67 -18.61
CA THR A 398 3.03 2.32 -18.72
C THR A 398 1.94 1.56 -17.97
N ILE A 399 1.97 0.22 -18.00
CA ILE A 399 0.99 -0.62 -17.28
C ILE A 399 1.31 -0.65 -15.79
N VAL A 400 2.58 -0.87 -15.46
CA VAL A 400 3.03 -1.00 -14.07
C VAL A 400 2.89 0.31 -13.28
N HIS A 401 3.22 1.44 -13.92
CA HIS A 401 3.18 2.75 -13.27
C HIS A 401 1.83 3.45 -13.38
N ARG A 402 0.83 2.80 -13.98
CA ARG A 402 -0.52 3.33 -14.12
C ARG A 402 -1.09 3.74 -12.76
N HIS A 403 -1.78 4.87 -12.73
CA HIS A 403 -2.52 5.30 -11.55
C HIS A 403 -3.58 4.26 -11.18
N PRO A 404 -3.81 4.02 -9.87
CA PRO A 404 -4.88 3.17 -9.40
C PRO A 404 -6.23 3.57 -10.01
N PHE A 405 -7.01 2.55 -10.39
CA PHE A 405 -8.37 2.71 -10.90
C PHE A 405 -9.31 1.94 -9.99
N PRO A 406 -10.39 2.56 -9.49
CA PRO A 406 -11.30 1.92 -8.54
C PRO A 406 -12.01 0.73 -9.21
N GLY A 407 -12.33 -0.30 -8.43
CA GLY A 407 -13.08 -1.48 -8.92
C GLY A 407 -14.41 -1.11 -9.60
N PRO A 408 -15.23 -0.21 -9.01
CA PRO A 408 -16.42 0.34 -9.65
C PRO A 408 -16.17 1.24 -10.88
N GLY A 409 -14.90 1.50 -11.22
CA GLY A 409 -14.48 2.34 -12.34
C GLY A 409 -15.06 3.74 -12.30
N LEU A 410 -15.54 4.20 -13.45
CA LEU A 410 -16.20 5.50 -13.58
C LEU A 410 -17.53 5.60 -12.80
N GLY A 411 -18.08 4.49 -12.30
CA GLY A 411 -19.34 4.49 -11.53
C GLY A 411 -19.29 5.30 -10.23
N VAL A 412 -18.11 5.49 -9.65
CA VAL A 412 -17.86 6.34 -8.46
C VAL A 412 -17.22 7.69 -8.81
N ARG A 413 -17.06 7.97 -10.11
CA ARG A 413 -16.58 9.26 -10.65
C ARG A 413 -17.68 10.02 -11.37
N ILE A 414 -18.88 9.44 -11.45
CA ILE A 414 -20.10 10.08 -11.94
C ILE A 414 -21.00 10.22 -10.73
N LEU A 415 -21.16 11.45 -10.23
CA LEU A 415 -21.96 11.67 -9.03
C LEU A 415 -23.43 11.38 -9.30
N GLY A 416 -24.06 10.66 -8.38
CA GLY A 416 -25.46 10.23 -8.55
C GLY A 416 -25.62 9.15 -9.61
N GLU A 417 -26.64 9.29 -10.46
CA GLU A 417 -27.04 8.27 -11.44
C GLU A 417 -26.02 8.13 -12.58
N VAL A 418 -25.65 6.88 -12.88
CA VAL A 418 -24.73 6.55 -13.96
C VAL A 418 -25.49 6.29 -15.25
N ARG A 419 -25.17 7.03 -16.32
CA ARG A 419 -25.78 6.87 -17.65
C ARG A 419 -24.70 6.82 -18.72
N ARG A 420 -24.99 6.14 -19.84
CA ARG A 420 -24.07 6.05 -20.99
C ARG A 420 -23.57 7.42 -21.45
N GLU A 421 -24.48 8.38 -21.59
CA GLU A 421 -24.14 9.77 -21.94
C GLU A 421 -23.06 10.36 -21.01
N TYR A 422 -23.20 10.15 -19.69
CA TYR A 422 -22.28 10.72 -18.69
C TYR A 422 -20.93 10.01 -18.71
N VAL A 423 -20.96 8.69 -18.89
CA VAL A 423 -19.76 7.86 -19.05
C VAL A 423 -18.96 8.32 -20.26
N ASP A 424 -19.60 8.54 -21.41
CA ASP A 424 -18.91 8.92 -22.64
C ASP A 424 -18.30 10.33 -22.56
N ILE A 425 -19.01 11.28 -21.94
CA ILE A 425 -18.48 12.62 -21.64
C ILE A 425 -17.27 12.51 -20.70
N LEU A 426 -17.40 11.76 -19.61
CA LEU A 426 -16.35 11.63 -18.61
C LEU A 426 -15.10 10.96 -19.19
N ARG A 427 -15.26 9.92 -20.02
CA ARG A 427 -14.16 9.23 -20.71
C ARG A 427 -13.30 10.18 -21.53
N GLN A 428 -13.94 11.05 -22.31
CA GLN A 428 -13.23 12.03 -23.14
C GLN A 428 -12.51 13.08 -22.29
N ALA A 429 -13.19 13.61 -21.26
CA ALA A 429 -12.60 14.59 -20.36
C ALA A 429 -11.41 14.03 -19.58
N ASP A 430 -11.52 12.81 -19.06
CA ASP A 430 -10.45 12.09 -18.35
C ASP A 430 -9.26 11.83 -19.29
N ALA A 431 -9.51 11.38 -20.53
CA ALA A 431 -8.47 11.14 -21.52
C ALA A 431 -7.66 12.41 -21.84
N ILE A 432 -8.32 13.56 -22.02
CA ILE A 432 -7.65 14.85 -22.24
C ILE A 432 -6.80 15.23 -21.03
N PHE A 433 -7.33 15.07 -19.82
CA PHE A 433 -6.60 15.41 -18.61
C PHE A 433 -5.32 14.58 -18.45
N LEU A 434 -5.43 13.26 -18.61
CA LEU A 434 -4.27 12.37 -18.51
C LEU A 434 -3.24 12.62 -19.62
N ASP A 435 -3.68 12.89 -20.84
CA ASP A 435 -2.80 13.25 -21.97
C ASP A 435 -1.98 14.52 -21.68
N GLU A 436 -2.61 15.58 -21.17
CA GLU A 436 -1.88 16.81 -20.78
C GLU A 436 -0.91 16.60 -19.61
N LEU A 437 -1.25 15.73 -18.65
CA LEU A 437 -0.33 15.36 -17.57
C LEU A 437 0.89 14.60 -18.09
N HIS A 438 0.71 13.69 -19.05
CA HIS A 438 1.82 13.00 -19.70
C HIS A 438 2.69 13.97 -20.52
N ARG A 439 2.08 14.82 -21.36
CA ARG A 439 2.81 15.83 -22.16
C ARG A 439 3.61 16.81 -21.31
N SER A 440 3.14 17.07 -20.10
CA SER A 440 3.79 17.99 -19.16
C SER A 440 4.75 17.28 -18.19
N ASN A 441 4.99 15.96 -18.35
CA ASN A 441 5.78 15.13 -17.42
C ASN A 441 5.32 15.21 -15.95
N LEU A 442 4.02 15.40 -15.72
CA LEU A 442 3.42 15.52 -14.38
C LEU A 442 2.74 14.24 -13.91
N TYR A 443 2.45 13.30 -14.82
CA TYR A 443 1.75 12.05 -14.51
C TYR A 443 2.45 11.24 -13.42
N ASP A 444 3.75 10.96 -13.58
CA ASP A 444 4.53 10.15 -12.64
C ASP A 444 4.78 10.84 -11.30
N SER A 445 4.72 12.18 -11.29
CA SER A 445 4.82 12.99 -10.08
C SER A 445 3.50 13.08 -9.30
N THR A 446 2.45 12.43 -9.78
CA THR A 446 1.12 12.44 -9.16
C THR A 446 0.77 11.01 -8.78
N SER A 447 0.29 10.79 -7.56
CA SER A 447 -0.05 9.43 -7.09
C SER A 447 -1.34 8.92 -7.73
N GLN A 448 -2.29 9.83 -7.98
CA GLN A 448 -3.53 9.53 -8.72
C GLN A 448 -4.07 10.82 -9.35
N ALA A 449 -4.51 10.75 -10.61
CA ALA A 449 -5.22 11.84 -11.30
C ALA A 449 -6.41 11.30 -12.11
N PHE A 450 -7.51 12.04 -12.11
CA PHE A 450 -8.72 11.70 -12.86
C PHE A 450 -9.71 12.87 -12.96
N ALA A 451 -10.66 12.76 -13.88
CA ALA A 451 -11.83 13.61 -13.96
C ALA A 451 -13.03 13.01 -13.19
N VAL A 452 -13.92 13.89 -12.72
CA VAL A 452 -15.20 13.57 -12.07
C VAL A 452 -16.32 14.33 -12.79
N PHE A 453 -17.41 13.63 -13.10
CA PHE A 453 -18.60 14.22 -13.72
C PHE A 453 -19.57 14.73 -12.67
N LEU A 454 -19.92 16.01 -12.74
CA LEU A 454 -20.93 16.62 -11.87
C LEU A 454 -22.23 16.79 -12.66
N PRO A 455 -23.36 16.22 -12.20
CA PRO A 455 -24.67 16.34 -12.86
C PRO A 455 -25.33 17.72 -12.61
N VAL A 456 -24.53 18.78 -12.51
CA VAL A 456 -24.97 20.17 -12.42
C VAL A 456 -24.69 20.86 -13.75
N ARG A 457 -25.57 21.78 -14.13
CA ARG A 457 -25.44 22.52 -15.37
C ARG A 457 -24.94 23.94 -15.12
N SER A 458 -24.18 24.44 -16.07
CA SER A 458 -23.52 25.73 -16.03
C SER A 458 -23.75 26.45 -17.35
N VAL A 459 -23.98 27.76 -17.27
CA VAL A 459 -24.03 28.62 -18.45
C VAL A 459 -22.63 28.72 -19.06
N GLY A 460 -22.55 28.44 -20.36
CA GLY A 460 -21.37 28.64 -21.19
C GLY A 460 -21.68 29.49 -22.41
N VAL A 461 -20.63 29.95 -23.07
CA VAL A 461 -20.70 30.54 -24.40
C VAL A 461 -19.82 29.67 -25.28
N VAL A 462 -20.43 28.83 -26.10
CA VAL A 462 -19.73 27.93 -27.03
C VAL A 462 -20.01 28.46 -28.43
N GLY A 463 -18.99 29.09 -29.04
CA GLY A 463 -19.19 29.94 -30.22
C GLY A 463 -19.94 31.23 -29.86
N ASP A 464 -20.98 31.57 -30.63
CA ASP A 464 -21.83 32.76 -30.41
C ASP A 464 -23.15 32.44 -29.66
N ASN A 465 -23.38 31.18 -29.30
CA ASN A 465 -24.63 30.74 -28.67
C ASN A 465 -24.46 30.44 -27.18
N ARG A 466 -25.48 30.78 -26.39
CA ARG A 466 -25.57 30.42 -24.98
C ARG A 466 -25.78 28.91 -24.84
N SER A 467 -24.87 28.22 -24.17
CA SER A 467 -25.01 26.79 -23.83
C SER A 467 -25.35 26.61 -22.34
N TYR A 468 -26.01 25.51 -22.01
CA TYR A 468 -26.28 25.10 -20.62
C TYR A 468 -25.93 23.63 -20.47
N GLU A 469 -24.68 23.38 -20.12
CA GLU A 469 -23.98 22.10 -20.23
C GLU A 469 -23.36 21.70 -18.88
N TYR A 470 -22.81 20.48 -18.79
CA TYR A 470 -22.32 19.88 -17.56
C TYR A 470 -20.98 20.46 -17.08
N VAL A 471 -20.62 20.11 -15.85
CA VAL A 471 -19.37 20.51 -15.19
C VAL A 471 -18.50 19.29 -14.94
N ILE A 472 -17.20 19.41 -15.24
CA ILE A 472 -16.18 18.42 -14.91
C ILE A 472 -15.30 18.96 -13.78
N ALA A 473 -15.05 18.16 -12.75
CA ALA A 473 -14.03 18.44 -11.76
C ALA A 473 -12.78 17.59 -12.04
N LEU A 474 -11.62 18.23 -12.02
CA LEU A 474 -10.33 17.57 -12.11
C LEU A 474 -9.82 17.27 -10.69
N ARG A 475 -9.31 16.08 -10.47
CA ARG A 475 -8.73 15.63 -9.20
C ARG A 475 -7.32 15.11 -9.45
N ALA A 476 -6.34 15.63 -8.72
CA ALA A 476 -4.98 15.10 -8.70
C ALA A 476 -4.39 15.21 -7.30
N VAL A 477 -3.75 14.15 -6.83
CA VAL A 477 -3.23 14.05 -5.45
C VAL A 477 -1.81 13.49 -5.40
N GLU A 478 -1.09 13.85 -4.35
CA GLU A 478 0.20 13.28 -3.97
C GLU A 478 0.09 12.61 -2.60
N THR A 479 0.64 11.41 -2.49
CA THR A 479 0.62 10.64 -1.24
C THR A 479 1.73 9.60 -1.20
N THR A 480 2.22 9.33 0.01
CA THR A 480 3.18 8.27 0.33
C THR A 480 2.50 6.96 0.77
N ASP A 481 1.30 7.02 1.33
CA ASP A 481 0.64 5.88 1.99
C ASP A 481 -0.86 5.73 1.66
N PHE A 482 -1.44 6.63 0.88
CA PHE A 482 -2.88 6.78 0.60
C PHE A 482 -3.78 6.95 1.84
N MET A 483 -3.22 6.99 3.05
CA MET A 483 -3.92 7.29 4.30
C MET A 483 -4.06 8.80 4.49
N THR A 484 -3.01 9.54 4.13
CA THR A 484 -3.05 11.00 3.97
C THR A 484 -2.71 11.35 2.52
N ALA A 485 -3.34 12.38 1.96
CA ALA A 485 -3.03 12.83 0.61
C ALA A 485 -3.23 14.33 0.50
N ASP A 486 -2.30 15.00 -0.16
CA ASP A 486 -2.45 16.42 -0.48
C ASP A 486 -2.87 16.58 -1.94
N TRP A 487 -3.59 17.66 -2.26
CA TRP A 487 -3.90 17.96 -3.64
C TRP A 487 -2.64 18.43 -4.38
N LYS A 488 -2.46 17.97 -5.61
CA LYS A 488 -1.28 18.29 -6.41
C LYS A 488 -1.33 19.75 -6.83
N ARG A 489 -0.28 20.54 -6.60
CA ARG A 489 -0.19 21.92 -7.10
C ARG A 489 0.19 21.89 -8.58
N LEU A 490 -0.78 21.55 -9.44
CA LEU A 490 -0.58 21.55 -10.89
C LEU A 490 -0.32 22.99 -11.36
N PRO A 491 0.66 23.21 -12.27
CA PRO A 491 0.92 24.53 -12.81
C PRO A 491 -0.32 25.12 -13.48
N TYR A 492 -0.56 26.42 -13.26
CA TYR A 492 -1.78 27.08 -13.73
C TYR A 492 -1.93 27.01 -15.26
N GLU A 493 -0.82 27.03 -16.00
CA GLU A 493 -0.81 26.89 -17.46
C GLU A 493 -1.25 25.51 -17.94
N VAL A 494 -0.96 24.45 -17.16
CA VAL A 494 -1.43 23.08 -17.46
C VAL A 494 -2.93 23.02 -17.21
N LEU A 495 -3.40 23.53 -16.07
CA LEU A 495 -4.83 23.60 -15.74
C LEU A 495 -5.62 24.40 -16.78
N ALA A 496 -5.08 25.53 -17.24
CA ALA A 496 -5.69 26.34 -18.28
C ALA A 496 -5.81 25.58 -19.62
N ARG A 497 -4.73 24.90 -20.06
CA ARG A 497 -4.77 24.07 -21.27
C ARG A 497 -5.79 22.95 -21.17
N VAL A 498 -5.79 22.19 -20.07
CA VAL A 498 -6.75 21.10 -19.84
C VAL A 498 -8.18 21.65 -19.89
N SER A 499 -8.46 22.74 -19.19
CA SER A 499 -9.77 23.38 -19.18
C SER A 499 -10.22 23.80 -20.58
N THR A 500 -9.35 24.48 -21.33
CA THR A 500 -9.64 24.88 -22.72
C THR A 500 -9.91 23.69 -23.63
N ARG A 501 -9.09 22.64 -23.54
CA ARG A 501 -9.26 21.43 -24.36
C ARG A 501 -10.55 20.70 -24.03
N ILE A 502 -10.86 20.49 -22.75
CA ILE A 502 -12.11 19.81 -22.34
C ILE A 502 -13.34 20.59 -22.84
N ILE A 503 -13.38 21.92 -22.64
CA ILE A 503 -14.54 22.73 -23.04
C ILE A 503 -14.71 22.77 -24.58
N ASN A 504 -13.62 22.77 -25.34
CA ASN A 504 -13.68 22.87 -26.80
C ASN A 504 -13.85 21.51 -27.50
N GLU A 505 -13.28 20.44 -26.95
CA GLU A 505 -13.24 19.11 -27.58
C GLU A 505 -14.39 18.20 -27.10
N VAL A 506 -14.88 18.37 -25.86
CA VAL A 506 -15.91 17.51 -25.25
C VAL A 506 -17.28 18.17 -25.32
N ARG A 507 -18.14 17.67 -26.21
CA ARG A 507 -19.53 18.14 -26.32
C ARG A 507 -20.28 17.90 -25.01
N GLY A 508 -21.07 18.89 -24.58
CA GLY A 508 -21.88 18.77 -23.37
C GLY A 508 -21.17 19.22 -22.09
N VAL A 509 -19.99 19.83 -22.17
CA VAL A 509 -19.26 20.41 -21.03
C VAL A 509 -19.01 21.90 -21.25
N SER A 510 -19.47 22.75 -20.32
CA SER A 510 -19.22 24.21 -20.38
C SER A 510 -18.28 24.73 -19.31
N ARG A 511 -17.89 23.89 -18.35
CA ARG A 511 -17.08 24.32 -17.22
C ARG A 511 -16.21 23.20 -16.67
N VAL A 512 -15.00 23.59 -16.28
CA VAL A 512 -14.03 22.72 -15.62
C VAL A 512 -13.60 23.36 -14.30
N THR A 513 -13.52 22.56 -13.25
CA THR A 513 -13.04 22.95 -11.92
C THR A 513 -11.88 22.07 -11.48
N TYR A 514 -11.15 22.45 -10.43
CA TYR A 514 -10.06 21.67 -9.85
C TYR A 514 -10.26 21.50 -8.34
N ASP A 515 -10.14 20.28 -7.83
CA ASP A 515 -10.35 19.96 -6.43
C ASP A 515 -9.07 20.21 -5.60
N ILE A 516 -9.16 21.21 -4.72
CA ILE A 516 -8.09 21.66 -3.82
C ILE A 516 -8.28 21.18 -2.38
N SER A 517 -9.04 20.10 -2.17
CA SER A 517 -9.33 19.53 -0.85
C SER A 517 -8.33 18.42 -0.50
N SER A 518 -7.57 18.56 0.59
CA SER A 518 -6.67 17.51 1.09
C SER A 518 -7.43 16.39 1.82
N LYS A 519 -6.81 15.23 1.94
CA LYS A 519 -7.25 14.10 2.78
C LYS A 519 -6.36 14.03 4.02
N PRO A 520 -6.89 14.26 5.24
CA PRO A 520 -8.22 14.80 5.59
C PRO A 520 -8.37 16.32 5.31
N PRO A 521 -9.60 16.90 5.30
CA PRO A 521 -10.89 16.31 5.71
C PRO A 521 -11.66 15.58 4.60
N ALA A 522 -11.26 15.71 3.32
CA ALA A 522 -11.93 15.04 2.21
C ALA A 522 -11.37 13.62 1.98
N THR A 523 -11.91 12.93 0.98
CA THR A 523 -11.36 11.68 0.42
C THR A 523 -10.70 11.93 -0.95
N ILE A 524 -10.03 10.92 -1.51
CA ILE A 524 -9.42 11.06 -2.85
C ILE A 524 -10.51 10.98 -3.93
N GLU A 525 -11.26 9.88 -3.95
CA GLU A 525 -12.48 9.72 -4.77
C GLU A 525 -13.64 10.51 -4.12
N TRP A 526 -14.61 10.94 -4.93
CA TRP A 526 -15.75 11.74 -4.48
C TRP A 526 -16.93 10.90 -3.97
N GLU A 527 -16.96 9.60 -4.31
CA GLU A 527 -17.95 8.59 -3.91
C GLU A 527 -17.28 7.23 -3.69
#